data_AF-A0A9Q0DWS7-F1
#
_entry.id   AF-A0A9Q0DWS7-F1
#
_cell.length_a   1.000
_cell.length_b   1.000
_cell.length_c   1.000
_cell.angle_alpha   90.00
_cell.angle_beta   90.00
_cell.angle_gamma   90.00
#
_symmetry.space_group_name_H-M   'P 1'
#
loop_
_entity.id
_entity.type
_entity.pdbx_description
1 polymer ?
#
loop_
_entity_poly.entity_id
_entity_poly.type
_entity_poly.pdbx_seq_one_letter_code
_entity_poly.pdbx_strand_id
1 'polypeptide(L)'
;MEEPIVRNKTAIQGILSTDHQYILDKVFEKKLITRRDYNNLKGILKGTAEDHVINLVDNLILKGRQAEFVKVLQCDDVLETFPQLRTLDLEHTGSTVSPSTLNTDNSYLLSSKPTGLCVIINNENFQNGTKRRGTEKDSRSLADVFSWLGFHVIMCKDQTKSDMEQVTKHLAALNDLAALNDLAALQKYKLQEWSDGKFTTLRKPLRHGDAFVCCILSHGAEGQVTGVDLKRLPIEDITSAFDGQHSSVDADFLVAMATVKKYQATRHIEDGSCFIQSLCKRLREGCPGGDDIMEILYRVNNDVSQKKFFGSGAVKTQMSEAKKVTLRRKLVFSPCSS
;
A
#
# COMPACT_ATOMS: atom_id res chain seq x y z
N MET A 1 9.50 -15.49 14.06
CA MET A 1 8.39 -16.46 14.03
C MET A 1 7.16 -15.74 13.56
N GLU A 2 6.47 -16.27 12.56
CA GLU A 2 5.24 -15.69 12.01
C GLU A 2 4.12 -15.83 13.06
N GLU A 3 3.40 -14.75 13.35
CA GLU A 3 2.34 -14.82 14.35
C GLU A 3 1.16 -15.69 13.88
N PRO A 4 0.54 -16.49 14.77
CA PRO A 4 -0.47 -17.48 14.38
C PRO A 4 -1.66 -16.89 13.59
N ILE A 5 -2.05 -15.64 13.88
CA ILE A 5 -3.10 -14.92 13.14
C ILE A 5 -2.69 -14.62 11.70
N VAL A 6 -1.43 -14.25 11.46
CA VAL A 6 -0.93 -13.91 10.13
C VAL A 6 -0.77 -15.17 9.29
N ARG A 7 -0.17 -16.22 9.88
CA ARG A 7 0.01 -17.53 9.23
C ARG A 7 -1.32 -18.16 8.79
N ASN A 8 -2.35 -18.05 9.63
CA ASN A 8 -3.66 -18.67 9.38
C ASN A 8 -4.71 -17.68 8.84
N LYS A 9 -4.30 -16.48 8.38
CA LYS A 9 -5.20 -15.35 8.10
C LYS A 9 -6.39 -15.73 7.20
N THR A 10 -6.13 -16.37 6.06
CA THR A 10 -7.18 -16.77 5.11
C THR A 10 -8.15 -17.81 5.70
N ALA A 11 -7.63 -18.77 6.47
CA ALA A 11 -8.45 -19.78 7.11
C ALA A 11 -9.32 -19.18 8.23
N ILE A 12 -8.73 -18.31 9.06
CA ILE A 12 -9.46 -17.57 10.09
C ILE A 12 -10.57 -16.72 9.45
N GLN A 13 -10.26 -16.00 8.37
CA GLN A 13 -11.25 -15.19 7.65
C GLN A 13 -12.41 -16.05 7.12
N GLY A 14 -12.12 -17.17 6.48
CA GLY A 14 -13.15 -18.09 5.99
C GLY A 14 -14.02 -18.67 7.11
N ILE A 15 -13.41 -19.11 8.21
CA ILE A 15 -14.13 -19.70 9.35
C ILE A 15 -15.05 -18.66 10.01
N LEU A 16 -14.51 -17.49 10.34
CA LEU A 16 -15.25 -16.45 11.05
C LEU A 16 -16.36 -15.81 10.19
N SER A 17 -16.26 -15.92 8.86
CA SER A 17 -17.29 -15.42 7.94
C SER A 17 -18.62 -16.15 8.06
N THR A 18 -18.63 -17.35 8.67
CA THR A 18 -19.85 -18.10 8.97
C THR A 18 -20.77 -17.37 9.96
N ASP A 19 -20.21 -16.57 10.87
CA ASP A 19 -20.95 -15.68 11.76
C ASP A 19 -20.11 -14.43 12.12
N HIS A 20 -20.00 -13.53 11.14
CA HIS A 20 -19.21 -12.29 11.27
C HIS A 20 -19.74 -11.34 12.36
N GLN A 21 -21.04 -11.37 12.68
CA GLN A 21 -21.64 -10.49 13.68
C GLN A 21 -21.30 -10.97 15.09
N TYR A 22 -21.37 -12.28 15.34
CA TYR A 22 -20.99 -12.87 16.63
C TYR A 22 -19.53 -12.55 16.99
N ILE A 23 -18.60 -12.75 16.05
CA ILE A 23 -17.19 -12.48 16.35
C ILE A 23 -16.91 -10.98 16.52
N LEU A 24 -17.58 -10.11 15.75
CA LEU A 24 -17.46 -8.65 15.91
C LEU A 24 -17.95 -8.21 17.30
N ASP A 25 -19.07 -8.77 17.77
CA ASP A 25 -19.62 -8.51 19.10
C ASP A 25 -18.67 -9.01 20.20
N LYS A 26 -18.09 -10.21 20.04
CA LYS A 26 -17.12 -10.77 21.00
C LYS A 26 -15.83 -9.96 21.10
N VAL A 27 -15.28 -9.52 19.99
CA VAL A 27 -14.07 -8.68 19.97
C VAL A 27 -14.34 -7.31 20.62
N PHE A 28 -15.54 -6.77 20.45
CA PHE A 28 -15.96 -5.54 21.14
C PHE A 28 -16.20 -5.75 22.64
N GLU A 29 -16.86 -6.84 23.04
CA GLU A 29 -17.08 -7.23 24.44
C GLU A 29 -15.74 -7.34 25.20
N LYS A 30 -14.75 -7.97 24.58
CA LYS A 30 -13.39 -8.15 25.12
C LYS A 30 -12.52 -6.88 25.01
N LYS A 31 -13.07 -5.76 24.53
CA LYS A 31 -12.42 -4.44 24.42
C LYS A 31 -11.18 -4.40 23.51
N LEU A 32 -11.11 -5.28 22.51
CA LEU A 32 -10.02 -5.26 21.53
C LEU A 32 -10.20 -4.13 20.50
N ILE A 33 -11.44 -3.69 20.27
CA ILE A 33 -11.81 -2.59 19.39
C ILE A 33 -12.65 -1.53 20.13
N THR A 34 -12.60 -0.28 19.68
CA THR A 34 -13.40 0.80 20.29
C THR A 34 -14.84 0.81 19.77
N ARG A 35 -15.74 1.53 20.44
CA ARG A 35 -17.12 1.69 19.98
C ARG A 35 -17.22 2.37 18.61
N ARG A 36 -16.23 3.22 18.27
CA ARG A 36 -16.13 3.83 16.95
C ARG A 36 -15.77 2.79 15.88
N ASP A 37 -14.81 1.92 16.17
CA ASP A 37 -14.43 0.83 15.26
C ASP A 37 -15.58 -0.13 15.04
N TYR A 38 -16.27 -0.52 16.12
CA TYR A 38 -17.45 -1.37 16.08
C TYR A 38 -18.53 -0.81 15.15
N ASN A 39 -18.86 0.48 15.30
CA ASN A 39 -19.87 1.13 14.43
C ASN A 39 -19.42 1.21 12.97
N ASN A 40 -18.13 1.41 12.71
CA ASN A 40 -17.58 1.45 11.34
C ASN A 40 -17.62 0.05 10.69
N LEU A 41 -17.25 -0.99 11.43
CA LEU A 41 -17.25 -2.38 10.98
C LEU A 41 -18.68 -2.93 10.83
N LYS A 42 -19.63 -2.46 11.65
CA LYS A 42 -21.05 -2.79 11.56
C LYS A 42 -21.77 -2.03 10.43
N GLY A 43 -21.32 -0.83 10.12
CA GLY A 43 -21.94 0.08 9.15
C GLY A 43 -21.55 -0.15 7.68
N ILE A 44 -20.91 -1.26 7.33
CA ILE A 44 -20.54 -1.56 5.94
C ILE A 44 -21.80 -1.89 5.14
N LEU A 45 -22.43 -0.86 4.57
CA LEU A 45 -23.74 -0.89 3.91
C LEU A 45 -23.88 -1.86 2.70
N LYS A 46 -22.79 -2.49 2.22
CA LYS A 46 -22.76 -3.40 1.06
C LYS A 46 -21.63 -4.46 1.11
N GLY A 47 -21.16 -4.84 2.31
CA GLY A 47 -20.12 -5.87 2.45
C GLY A 47 -20.73 -7.27 2.52
N THR A 48 -20.04 -8.26 1.95
CA THR A 48 -20.28 -9.68 2.26
C THR A 48 -19.81 -9.98 3.69
N ALA A 49 -20.28 -11.09 4.29
CA ALA A 49 -19.81 -11.51 5.61
C ALA A 49 -18.26 -11.61 5.68
N GLU A 50 -17.64 -12.01 4.56
CA GLU A 50 -16.20 -12.07 4.39
C GLU A 50 -15.54 -10.68 4.42
N ASP A 51 -16.13 -9.68 3.76
CA ASP A 51 -15.64 -8.30 3.82
C ASP A 51 -15.64 -7.75 5.26
N HIS A 52 -16.68 -8.05 6.05
CA HIS A 52 -16.74 -7.63 7.45
C HIS A 52 -15.63 -8.27 8.29
N VAL A 53 -15.36 -9.55 8.08
CA VAL A 53 -14.31 -10.29 8.80
C VAL A 53 -12.92 -9.85 8.35
N ILE A 54 -12.69 -9.65 7.05
CA ILE A 54 -11.42 -9.12 6.53
C ILE A 54 -11.10 -7.80 7.21
N ASN A 55 -12.05 -6.86 7.21
CA ASN A 55 -11.85 -5.55 7.83
C ASN A 55 -11.63 -5.63 9.35
N LEU A 56 -12.29 -6.57 10.04
CA LEU A 56 -12.10 -6.80 11.47
C LEU A 56 -10.69 -7.35 11.77
N VAL A 57 -10.29 -8.42 11.08
CA VAL A 57 -8.98 -9.06 11.26
C VAL A 57 -7.87 -8.08 10.89
N ASP A 58 -8.03 -7.33 9.81
CA ASP A 58 -7.08 -6.29 9.41
C ASP A 58 -7.02 -5.17 10.46
N ASN A 59 -8.14 -4.70 11.01
CA ASN A 59 -8.15 -3.70 12.08
C ASN A 59 -7.36 -4.16 13.32
N LEU A 60 -7.50 -5.44 13.69
CA LEU A 60 -6.80 -6.03 14.84
C LEU A 60 -5.30 -6.22 14.56
N ILE A 61 -4.93 -6.66 13.37
CA ILE A 61 -3.53 -6.75 12.92
C ILE A 61 -2.89 -5.35 12.92
N LEU A 62 -3.58 -4.35 12.37
CA LEU A 62 -3.12 -2.95 12.32
C LEU A 62 -2.91 -2.35 13.71
N LYS A 63 -3.66 -2.80 14.72
CA LYS A 63 -3.57 -2.31 16.11
C LYS A 63 -2.58 -3.09 16.98
N GLY A 64 -1.88 -4.08 16.42
CA GLY A 64 -0.96 -4.91 17.20
C GLY A 64 -1.67 -5.76 18.25
N ARG A 65 -2.95 -6.10 18.02
CA ARG A 65 -3.84 -6.78 18.99
C ARG A 65 -3.99 -8.29 18.72
N GLN A 66 -3.08 -8.87 17.94
CA GLN A 66 -3.16 -10.25 17.46
C GLN A 66 -3.07 -11.24 18.62
N ALA A 67 -2.17 -11.02 19.58
CA ALA A 67 -2.02 -11.91 20.74
C ALA A 67 -3.26 -11.92 21.63
N GLU A 68 -3.91 -10.76 21.85
CA GLU A 68 -5.20 -10.74 22.53
C GLU A 68 -6.30 -11.39 21.70
N PHE A 69 -6.26 -11.25 20.37
CA PHE A 69 -7.25 -11.85 19.49
C PHE A 69 -7.15 -13.39 19.44
N VAL A 70 -5.94 -13.96 19.46
CA VAL A 70 -5.75 -15.42 19.60
C VAL A 70 -6.43 -15.93 20.87
N LYS A 71 -6.29 -15.22 21.99
CA LYS A 71 -6.97 -15.58 23.25
C LYS A 71 -8.49 -15.55 23.11
N VAL A 72 -9.04 -14.62 22.33
CA VAL A 72 -10.47 -14.58 22.02
C VAL A 72 -10.87 -15.78 21.16
N LEU A 73 -10.11 -16.13 20.12
CA LEU A 73 -10.37 -17.28 19.26
C LEU A 73 -10.31 -18.62 20.00
N GLN A 74 -9.56 -18.68 21.10
CA GLN A 74 -9.42 -19.86 21.97
C GLN A 74 -10.44 -19.89 23.12
N CYS A 75 -11.34 -18.91 23.26
CA CYS A 75 -12.38 -18.97 24.28
C CYS A 75 -13.40 -20.09 23.97
N ASP A 76 -13.87 -20.80 25.00
CA ASP A 76 -14.78 -21.96 24.84
C ASP A 76 -16.05 -21.60 24.06
N ASP A 77 -16.66 -20.45 24.37
CA ASP A 77 -17.85 -19.93 23.68
C ASP A 77 -17.59 -19.58 22.21
N VAL A 78 -16.36 -19.19 21.86
CA VAL A 78 -15.96 -18.94 20.47
C VAL A 78 -15.66 -20.25 19.74
N LEU A 79 -15.05 -21.23 20.41
CA LEU A 79 -14.77 -22.55 19.85
C LEU A 79 -16.02 -23.44 19.71
N GLU A 80 -17.06 -23.18 20.49
CA GLU A 80 -18.39 -23.77 20.30
C GLU A 80 -19.05 -23.24 19.01
N THR A 81 -18.99 -21.93 18.78
CA THR A 81 -19.53 -21.30 17.55
C THR A 81 -18.69 -21.62 16.31
N PHE A 82 -17.36 -21.69 16.45
CA PHE A 82 -16.43 -21.96 15.36
C PHE A 82 -15.54 -23.18 15.65
N PRO A 83 -16.07 -24.41 15.60
CA PRO A 83 -15.28 -25.61 15.92
C PRO A 83 -14.05 -25.82 15.04
N GLN A 84 -14.09 -25.32 13.80
CA GLN A 84 -13.00 -25.38 12.82
C GLN A 84 -11.75 -24.59 13.27
N LEU A 85 -11.86 -23.68 14.25
CA LEU A 85 -10.69 -23.01 14.81
C LEU A 85 -9.76 -23.99 15.55
N ARG A 86 -10.29 -25.12 16.05
CA ARG A 86 -9.47 -26.15 16.73
C ARG A 86 -8.50 -26.87 15.81
N THR A 87 -8.75 -26.85 14.50
CA THR A 87 -7.85 -27.47 13.51
C THR A 87 -6.72 -26.53 13.08
N LEU A 88 -6.76 -25.27 13.51
CA LEU A 88 -5.70 -24.31 13.23
C LEU A 88 -4.64 -24.37 14.32
N ASP A 89 -3.38 -24.37 13.89
CA ASP A 89 -2.25 -24.21 14.80
C ASP A 89 -2.22 -22.74 15.26
N LEU A 90 -2.80 -22.48 16.44
CA LEU A 90 -2.89 -21.17 17.08
C LEU A 90 -1.97 -21.05 18.31
N GLU A 91 -1.20 -22.09 18.64
CA GLU A 91 -0.31 -22.10 19.80
C GLU A 91 1.06 -21.49 19.49
N HIS A 92 1.64 -20.81 20.47
CA HIS A 92 3.02 -20.35 20.43
C HIS A 92 3.88 -21.45 21.04
N THR A 93 4.60 -22.24 20.23
CA THR A 93 5.56 -23.22 20.76
C THR A 93 6.76 -22.50 21.36
N GLY A 94 6.67 -22.15 22.64
CA GLY A 94 7.81 -21.75 23.44
C GLY A 94 8.56 -22.98 23.93
N SER A 95 9.70 -23.29 23.32
CA SER A 95 10.73 -24.12 23.94
C SER A 95 11.96 -23.26 24.22
N THR A 96 12.37 -23.31 25.49
CA THR A 96 13.60 -22.73 26.05
C THR A 96 14.84 -23.07 25.22
N VAL A 97 15.49 -22.05 24.66
CA VAL A 97 16.88 -22.13 24.19
C VAL A 97 17.64 -20.91 24.74
N SER A 98 18.81 -21.20 25.30
CA SER A 98 19.81 -20.27 25.82
C SER A 98 20.26 -19.23 24.77
N PRO A 99 20.79 -18.07 25.18
CA PRO A 99 20.99 -16.93 24.31
C PRO A 99 22.21 -17.10 23.41
N SER A 100 21.99 -17.55 22.18
CA SER A 100 22.90 -17.30 21.06
C SER A 100 22.15 -17.22 19.73
N THR A 101 21.97 -15.96 19.29
CA THR A 101 21.85 -15.53 17.87
C THR A 101 20.95 -16.37 16.95
N LEU A 102 19.63 -16.20 17.10
CA LEU A 102 18.67 -16.45 16.03
C LEU A 102 17.92 -15.14 15.77
N ASN A 103 18.11 -14.59 14.57
CA ASN A 103 17.62 -13.29 14.16
C ASN A 103 16.08 -13.31 14.09
N THR A 104 15.45 -12.65 15.06
CA THR A 104 13.99 -12.55 15.26
C THR A 104 13.41 -11.36 14.52
N ASP A 105 13.35 -11.39 13.19
CA ASP A 105 12.62 -10.32 12.49
C ASP A 105 11.65 -10.90 11.47
N ASN A 106 10.34 -10.71 11.74
CA ASN A 106 9.25 -11.07 10.83
C ASN A 106 9.07 -9.96 9.78
N SER A 107 10.17 -9.54 9.16
CA SER A 107 10.27 -8.43 8.22
C SER A 107 10.71 -8.92 6.82
N TYR A 108 10.34 -8.19 5.77
CA TYR A 108 10.91 -8.40 4.44
C TYR A 108 12.37 -7.98 4.46
N LEU A 109 13.26 -8.90 4.11
CA LEU A 109 14.67 -8.60 3.92
C LEU A 109 14.87 -7.94 2.55
N LEU A 110 15.06 -6.63 2.54
CA LEU A 110 15.38 -5.86 1.34
C LEU A 110 16.92 -5.72 1.22
N SER A 111 17.54 -6.64 0.50
CA SER A 111 19.01 -6.75 0.35
C SER A 111 19.53 -6.39 -1.05
N SER A 112 18.63 -6.35 -2.04
CA SER A 112 18.96 -6.02 -3.44
C SER A 112 19.48 -4.59 -3.60
N LYS A 113 20.32 -4.39 -4.63
CA LYS A 113 20.80 -3.08 -5.07
C LYS A 113 20.54 -2.94 -6.58
N PRO A 114 19.54 -2.15 -7.02
CA PRO A 114 18.65 -1.29 -6.21
C PRO A 114 17.73 -2.08 -5.28
N THR A 115 17.26 -1.45 -4.20
CA THR A 115 16.25 -2.00 -3.26
C THR A 115 15.03 -2.49 -4.03
N GLY A 116 14.64 -1.71 -5.03
CA GLY A 116 13.50 -2.02 -5.85
C GLY A 116 13.29 -1.06 -7.02
N LEU A 117 12.18 -1.21 -7.71
CA LEU A 117 11.72 -0.28 -8.74
C LEU A 117 10.55 0.58 -8.23
N CYS A 118 10.67 1.89 -8.37
CA CYS A 118 9.61 2.84 -8.07
C CYS A 118 9.15 3.52 -9.36
N VAL A 119 7.86 3.40 -9.66
CA VAL A 119 7.25 3.89 -10.90
C VAL A 119 6.25 4.98 -10.59
N ILE A 120 6.46 6.16 -11.15
CA ILE A 120 5.60 7.32 -10.98
C ILE A 120 4.85 7.59 -12.29
N ILE A 121 3.54 7.39 -12.31
CA ILE A 121 2.70 7.80 -13.44
C ILE A 121 2.20 9.21 -13.15
N ASN A 122 2.75 10.22 -13.84
CA ASN A 122 2.47 11.63 -13.57
C ASN A 122 1.71 12.29 -14.73
N ASN A 123 0.38 12.33 -14.62
CA ASN A 123 -0.48 12.97 -15.62
C ASN A 123 -0.75 14.41 -15.20
N GLU A 124 -0.19 15.36 -15.95
CA GLU A 124 -0.31 16.79 -15.74
C GLU A 124 -1.22 17.44 -16.78
N ASN A 125 -1.02 17.13 -18.06
CA ASN A 125 -1.67 17.81 -19.19
C ASN A 125 -2.69 16.89 -19.86
N PHE A 126 -3.98 17.23 -19.74
CA PHE A 126 -5.08 16.43 -20.29
C PHE A 126 -5.55 16.99 -21.63
N GLN A 127 -6.06 16.12 -22.50
CA GLN A 127 -6.46 16.47 -23.88
C GLN A 127 -7.63 17.48 -23.94
N ASN A 128 -8.44 17.60 -22.88
CA ASN A 128 -9.46 18.65 -22.75
C ASN A 128 -8.89 20.02 -22.36
N GLY A 129 -7.57 20.19 -22.30
CA GLY A 129 -6.90 21.42 -21.89
C GLY A 129 -6.84 21.64 -20.38
N THR A 130 -7.37 20.73 -19.56
CA THR A 130 -7.22 20.81 -18.10
C THR A 130 -5.80 20.44 -17.68
N LYS A 131 -5.29 21.11 -16.64
CA LYS A 131 -3.93 20.91 -16.13
C LYS A 131 -3.90 20.64 -14.64
N ARG A 132 -3.23 19.57 -14.22
CA ARG A 132 -3.00 19.20 -12.81
C ARG A 132 -1.78 19.91 -12.23
N ARG A 133 -1.85 21.24 -12.13
CA ARG A 133 -0.77 22.07 -11.56
C ARG A 133 -0.35 21.55 -10.17
N GLY A 134 0.95 21.61 -9.86
CA GLY A 134 1.54 21.12 -8.62
C GLY A 134 1.88 19.62 -8.59
N THR A 135 1.45 18.83 -9.58
CA THR A 135 1.77 17.39 -9.65
C THR A 135 3.26 17.12 -9.88
N GLU A 136 3.98 18.07 -10.48
CA GLU A 136 5.43 18.00 -10.66
C GLU A 136 6.18 18.12 -9.31
N LYS A 137 5.63 18.87 -8.34
CA LYS A 137 6.19 18.91 -6.99
C LYS A 137 6.00 17.56 -6.30
N ASP A 138 4.83 16.95 -6.47
CA ASP A 138 4.53 15.61 -5.95
C ASP A 138 5.50 14.56 -6.52
N SER A 139 5.72 14.53 -7.84
CA SER A 139 6.62 13.55 -8.47
C SER A 139 8.07 13.70 -8.02
N ARG A 140 8.56 14.94 -7.86
CA ARG A 140 9.91 15.19 -7.33
C ARG A 140 10.07 14.76 -5.88
N SER A 141 9.12 15.12 -5.01
CA SER A 141 9.17 14.70 -3.59
C SER A 141 9.20 13.18 -3.45
N LEU A 142 8.39 12.47 -4.25
CA LEU A 142 8.40 11.00 -4.30
C LEU A 142 9.73 10.45 -4.82
N ALA A 143 10.25 11.02 -5.91
CA ALA A 143 11.49 10.55 -6.50
C ALA A 143 12.69 10.74 -5.56
N ASP A 144 12.77 11.89 -4.89
CA ASP A 144 13.78 12.15 -3.87
C ASP A 144 13.74 11.11 -2.75
N VAL A 145 12.55 10.86 -2.17
CA VAL A 145 12.47 9.95 -1.01
C VAL A 145 12.70 8.50 -1.40
N PHE A 146 12.13 8.03 -2.52
CA PHE A 146 12.32 6.64 -2.93
C PHE A 146 13.73 6.38 -3.46
N SER A 147 14.36 7.36 -4.13
CA SER A 147 15.78 7.27 -4.50
C SER A 147 16.67 7.20 -3.26
N TRP A 148 16.36 7.97 -2.22
CA TRP A 148 17.07 7.90 -0.93
C TRP A 148 16.87 6.56 -0.21
N LEU A 149 15.72 5.91 -0.39
CA LEU A 149 15.45 4.54 0.09
C LEU A 149 16.03 3.44 -0.83
N GLY A 150 16.86 3.81 -1.82
CA GLY A 150 17.59 2.87 -2.68
C GLY A 150 16.80 2.32 -3.87
N PHE A 151 15.62 2.86 -4.16
CA PHE A 151 14.87 2.48 -5.36
C PHE A 151 15.44 3.13 -6.61
N HIS A 152 15.41 2.38 -7.72
CA HIS A 152 15.51 2.99 -9.04
C HIS A 152 14.17 3.65 -9.35
N VAL A 153 14.14 4.98 -9.47
CA VAL A 153 12.89 5.72 -9.71
C VAL A 153 12.76 6.06 -11.19
N ILE A 154 11.62 5.70 -11.77
CA ILE A 154 11.21 6.11 -13.12
C ILE A 154 9.87 6.85 -13.10
N MET A 155 9.67 7.73 -14.07
CA MET A 155 8.45 8.46 -14.28
C MET A 155 7.94 8.30 -15.72
N CYS A 156 6.63 8.07 -15.85
CA CYS A 156 5.90 8.12 -17.10
C CYS A 156 5.01 9.36 -17.07
N LYS A 157 5.28 10.33 -17.95
CA LYS A 157 4.54 11.60 -17.98
C LYS A 157 3.42 11.56 -19.01
N ASP A 158 2.27 12.12 -18.64
CA ASP A 158 1.12 12.37 -19.54
C ASP A 158 0.70 11.15 -20.37
N GLN A 159 0.39 10.05 -19.69
CA GLN A 159 0.04 8.75 -20.28
C GLN A 159 -1.46 8.62 -20.58
N THR A 160 -1.81 8.04 -21.74
CA THR A 160 -3.19 7.66 -22.03
C THR A 160 -3.60 6.43 -21.20
N LYS A 161 -4.90 6.10 -21.17
CA LYS A 161 -5.36 4.85 -20.55
C LYS A 161 -4.63 3.62 -21.09
N SER A 162 -4.45 3.56 -22.41
CA SER A 162 -3.76 2.44 -23.08
C SER A 162 -2.27 2.40 -22.74
N ASP A 163 -1.62 3.56 -22.64
CA ASP A 163 -0.20 3.61 -22.27
C ASP A 163 0.01 3.18 -20.82
N MET A 164 -0.85 3.61 -19.88
CA MET A 164 -0.79 3.15 -18.49
C MET A 164 -0.94 1.63 -18.39
N GLU A 165 -1.91 1.04 -19.10
CA GLU A 165 -2.09 -0.42 -19.15
C GLU A 165 -0.85 -1.14 -19.70
N GLN A 166 -0.31 -0.65 -20.80
CA GLN A 166 0.87 -1.26 -21.42
C GLN A 166 2.09 -1.14 -20.52
N VAL A 167 2.38 0.06 -20.00
CA VAL A 167 3.50 0.29 -19.07
C VAL A 167 3.40 -0.66 -17.88
N THR A 168 2.24 -0.75 -17.23
CA THR A 168 2.03 -1.66 -16.11
C THR A 168 2.29 -3.12 -16.49
N LYS A 169 1.77 -3.59 -17.63
CA LYS A 169 2.00 -4.96 -18.09
C LYS A 169 3.47 -5.26 -18.39
N HIS A 170 4.18 -4.34 -19.07
CA HIS A 170 5.59 -4.54 -19.38
C HIS A 170 6.43 -4.55 -18.11
N LEU A 171 6.14 -3.64 -17.17
CA LEU A 171 6.85 -3.57 -15.88
C LEU A 171 6.60 -4.80 -15.01
N ALA A 172 5.38 -5.33 -15.00
CA ALA A 172 5.05 -6.57 -14.31
C ALA A 172 5.77 -7.79 -14.89
N ALA A 173 6.00 -7.78 -16.21
CA ALA A 173 6.73 -8.83 -16.90
C ALA A 173 8.27 -8.68 -16.85
N LEU A 174 8.80 -7.62 -16.22
CA LEU A 174 10.23 -7.44 -16.06
C LEU A 174 10.79 -8.50 -15.10
N ASN A 175 11.40 -9.52 -15.68
CA ASN A 175 12.30 -10.43 -14.99
C ASN A 175 13.77 -10.17 -15.41
N ASP A 176 14.72 -10.76 -14.69
CA ASP A 176 16.16 -10.56 -14.91
C ASP A 176 16.62 -10.86 -16.35
N LEU A 177 15.89 -11.72 -17.09
CA LEU A 177 16.17 -12.10 -18.48
C LEU A 177 15.51 -11.14 -19.50
N ALA A 178 14.34 -10.57 -19.18
CA ALA A 178 13.57 -9.67 -20.05
C ALA A 178 14.10 -8.22 -20.05
N ALA A 179 14.77 -7.80 -18.96
CA ALA A 179 15.27 -6.43 -18.78
C ALA A 179 16.30 -5.96 -19.84
N LEU A 180 16.98 -6.88 -20.53
CA LEU A 180 18.04 -6.56 -21.51
C LEU A 180 17.52 -6.29 -22.93
N ASN A 181 16.33 -6.80 -23.31
CA ASN A 181 15.81 -6.67 -24.68
C ASN A 181 14.70 -5.61 -24.85
N ASP A 182 14.17 -5.04 -23.76
CA ASP A 182 12.91 -4.27 -23.80
C ASP A 182 13.04 -2.75 -23.58
N LEU A 183 14.26 -2.23 -23.44
CA LEU A 183 14.53 -0.79 -23.31
C LEU A 183 13.97 0.02 -24.50
N ALA A 184 14.01 -0.52 -25.71
CA ALA A 184 13.49 0.13 -26.91
C ALA A 184 11.95 0.18 -26.94
N ALA A 185 11.27 -0.87 -26.47
CA ALA A 185 9.81 -0.88 -26.39
C ALA A 185 9.30 0.08 -25.31
N LEU A 186 10.02 0.15 -24.19
CA LEU A 186 9.68 1.05 -23.08
C LEU A 186 9.94 2.52 -23.41
N GLN A 187 10.96 2.84 -24.21
CA GLN A 187 11.23 4.22 -24.65
C GLN A 187 10.02 4.88 -25.34
N LYS A 188 9.15 4.09 -26.00
CA LYS A 188 7.90 4.58 -26.61
C LYS A 188 6.98 5.31 -25.61
N TYR A 189 6.99 4.92 -24.34
CA TYR A 189 6.13 5.51 -23.31
C TYR A 189 6.77 6.73 -22.62
N LYS A 190 7.87 7.25 -23.16
CA LYS A 190 8.56 8.45 -22.66
C LYS A 190 9.01 8.31 -21.20
N LEU A 191 9.54 7.15 -20.84
CA LEU A 191 10.08 6.91 -19.51
C LEU A 191 11.25 7.86 -19.22
N GLN A 192 11.22 8.42 -18.02
CA GLN A 192 12.28 9.25 -17.48
C GLN A 192 12.83 8.62 -16.21
N GLU A 193 14.15 8.52 -16.06
CA GLU A 193 14.80 8.09 -14.83
C GLU A 193 15.13 9.29 -13.94
N TRP A 194 15.06 9.10 -12.62
CA TRP A 194 15.53 10.10 -11.66
C TRP A 194 17.06 10.01 -11.51
N SER A 195 17.77 11.10 -11.82
CA SER A 195 19.21 11.22 -11.61
C SER A 195 19.55 12.67 -11.28
N ASP A 196 20.45 12.87 -10.31
CA ASP A 196 21.02 14.19 -9.98
C ASP A 196 19.95 15.27 -9.73
N GLY A 197 18.89 14.92 -8.99
CA GLY A 197 17.82 15.85 -8.60
C GLY A 197 16.83 16.22 -9.72
N LYS A 198 16.82 15.47 -10.83
CA LYS A 198 15.90 15.70 -11.95
C LYS A 198 15.54 14.43 -12.70
N PHE A 199 14.42 14.48 -13.43
CA PHE A 199 14.06 13.45 -14.38
C PHE A 199 14.78 13.65 -15.71
N THR A 200 15.44 12.60 -16.20
CA THR A 200 16.14 12.56 -17.50
C THR A 200 15.71 11.35 -18.30
N THR A 201 16.05 11.27 -19.59
CA THR A 201 15.77 10.07 -20.40
C THR A 201 16.37 8.82 -19.76
N LEU A 202 15.64 7.71 -19.78
CA LEU A 202 16.10 6.41 -19.29
C LEU A 202 17.37 5.95 -20.04
N ARG A 203 18.44 5.66 -19.31
CA ARG A 203 19.75 5.25 -19.85
C ARG A 203 20.14 3.84 -19.44
N LYS A 204 19.66 3.38 -18.29
CA LYS A 204 20.03 2.08 -17.71
C LYS A 204 18.89 1.06 -17.88
N PRO A 205 19.21 -0.24 -18.05
CA PRO A 205 18.21 -1.30 -17.95
C PRO A 205 17.48 -1.23 -16.61
N LEU A 206 16.17 -1.49 -16.64
CA LEU A 206 15.37 -1.54 -15.44
C LEU A 206 15.61 -2.86 -14.70
N ARG A 207 15.78 -2.78 -13.38
CA ARG A 207 15.86 -3.92 -12.48
C ARG A 207 14.83 -3.74 -11.40
N HIS A 208 14.11 -4.82 -11.09
CA HIS A 208 12.99 -4.77 -10.18
C HIS A 208 13.40 -4.83 -8.71
N GLY A 209 14.55 -5.45 -8.38
CA GLY A 209 15.02 -5.61 -7.00
C GLY A 209 14.03 -6.42 -6.14
N ASP A 210 14.02 -6.17 -4.83
CA ASP A 210 13.20 -6.91 -3.86
C ASP A 210 11.79 -6.30 -3.67
N ALA A 211 11.58 -5.05 -4.11
CA ALA A 211 10.33 -4.33 -3.88
C ALA A 211 9.85 -3.56 -5.11
N PHE A 212 8.52 -3.47 -5.27
CA PHE A 212 7.87 -2.62 -6.26
C PHE A 212 7.04 -1.54 -5.60
N VAL A 213 7.15 -0.31 -6.10
CA VAL A 213 6.28 0.80 -5.69
C VAL A 213 5.69 1.44 -6.94
N CYS A 214 4.37 1.58 -7.00
CA CYS A 214 3.69 2.32 -8.06
C CYS A 214 2.90 3.51 -7.48
N CYS A 215 3.29 4.71 -7.90
CA CYS A 215 2.67 5.97 -7.52
C CYS A 215 1.89 6.54 -8.71
N ILE A 216 0.55 6.53 -8.63
CA ILE A 216 -0.30 7.06 -9.70
C ILE A 216 -0.77 8.46 -9.33
N LEU A 217 -0.17 9.46 -9.97
CA LEU A 217 -0.55 10.86 -9.87
C LEU A 217 -1.42 11.22 -11.08
N SER A 218 -2.71 10.88 -11.04
CA SER A 218 -3.69 11.31 -12.04
C SER A 218 -5.01 11.83 -11.44
N HIS A 219 -5.92 12.32 -12.29
CA HIS A 219 -7.33 12.41 -11.93
C HIS A 219 -7.90 10.99 -11.78
N GLY A 220 -9.02 10.86 -11.07
CA GLY A 220 -9.66 9.57 -10.87
C GLY A 220 -11.04 9.69 -10.26
N ALA A 221 -11.73 8.56 -10.24
CA ALA A 221 -12.95 8.32 -9.48
C ALA A 221 -12.69 7.15 -8.53
N GLU A 222 -13.69 6.75 -7.74
CA GLU A 222 -13.53 5.57 -6.90
C GLU A 222 -13.16 4.33 -7.73
N GLY A 223 -12.06 3.67 -7.34
CA GLY A 223 -11.58 2.46 -8.00
C GLY A 223 -11.03 2.68 -9.42
N GLN A 224 -10.93 3.93 -9.89
CA GLN A 224 -10.50 4.23 -11.26
C GLN A 224 -9.54 5.42 -11.34
N VAL A 225 -8.54 5.32 -12.20
CA VAL A 225 -7.66 6.43 -12.58
C VAL A 225 -7.92 6.86 -14.02
N THR A 226 -7.71 8.13 -14.34
CA THR A 226 -8.02 8.69 -15.66
C THR A 226 -6.74 8.94 -16.45
N GLY A 227 -6.66 8.48 -17.70
CA GLY A 227 -5.57 8.82 -18.61
C GLY A 227 -5.68 10.26 -19.13
N VAL A 228 -4.63 10.77 -19.78
CA VAL A 228 -4.69 12.12 -20.39
C VAL A 228 -5.71 12.23 -21.52
N ASP A 229 -6.10 11.09 -22.09
CA ASP A 229 -7.18 10.91 -23.05
C ASP A 229 -8.58 10.85 -22.43
N LEU A 230 -8.69 11.15 -21.12
CA LEU A 230 -9.94 11.17 -20.34
C LEU A 230 -10.62 9.80 -20.19
N LYS A 231 -10.01 8.74 -20.70
CA LYS A 231 -10.48 7.38 -20.50
C LYS A 231 -10.09 6.88 -19.12
N ARG A 232 -10.93 6.03 -18.53
CA ARG A 232 -10.73 5.50 -17.18
C ARG A 232 -10.12 4.10 -17.23
N LEU A 233 -9.22 3.84 -16.30
CA LEU A 233 -8.57 2.58 -16.04
C LEU A 233 -8.92 2.14 -14.61
N PRO A 234 -9.58 1.00 -14.43
CA PRO A 234 -9.73 0.40 -13.11
C PRO A 234 -8.38 0.21 -12.44
N ILE A 235 -8.30 0.59 -11.17
CA ILE A 235 -7.11 0.35 -10.34
C ILE A 235 -6.85 -1.15 -10.21
N GLU A 236 -7.92 -1.94 -10.18
CA GLU A 236 -7.84 -3.40 -10.15
C GLU A 236 -6.97 -3.94 -11.28
N ASP A 237 -7.17 -3.48 -12.52
CA ASP A 237 -6.39 -3.86 -13.70
C ASP A 237 -4.90 -3.51 -13.59
N ILE A 238 -4.58 -2.43 -12.87
CA ILE A 238 -3.19 -2.06 -12.58
C ILE A 238 -2.62 -3.00 -11.52
N THR A 239 -3.38 -3.27 -10.46
CA THR A 239 -2.91 -4.07 -9.33
C THR A 239 -2.83 -5.57 -9.66
N SER A 240 -3.70 -6.09 -10.53
CA SER A 240 -3.73 -7.50 -10.92
C SER A 240 -2.56 -7.85 -11.83
N ALA A 241 -2.04 -6.89 -12.59
CA ALA A 241 -0.79 -7.09 -13.32
C ALA A 241 0.38 -7.47 -12.39
N PHE A 242 0.33 -7.08 -11.12
CA PHE A 242 1.37 -7.36 -10.12
C PHE A 242 0.91 -8.35 -9.04
N ASP A 243 -0.25 -9.00 -9.19
CA ASP A 243 -0.58 -10.12 -8.32
C ASP A 243 0.27 -11.33 -8.68
N GLY A 244 0.74 -12.07 -7.67
CA GLY A 244 1.70 -13.17 -7.85
C GLY A 244 1.23 -14.34 -8.73
N GLN A 245 0.04 -14.28 -9.34
CA GLN A 245 -0.36 -15.22 -10.39
C GLN A 245 0.17 -14.84 -11.78
N HIS A 246 0.52 -13.56 -12.00
CA HIS A 246 0.93 -13.04 -13.31
C HIS A 246 2.32 -12.40 -13.33
N SER A 247 2.91 -12.10 -12.17
CA SER A 247 4.32 -11.70 -12.06
C SER A 247 5.21 -12.93 -11.83
N SER A 248 6.40 -12.94 -12.42
CA SER A 248 7.41 -14.00 -12.20
C SER A 248 8.16 -13.84 -10.85
N VAL A 249 7.58 -13.09 -9.91
CA VAL A 249 8.22 -12.69 -8.66
C VAL A 249 7.19 -12.86 -7.55
N ASP A 250 7.53 -13.64 -6.51
CA ASP A 250 6.81 -13.67 -5.22
C ASP A 250 7.00 -12.31 -4.51
N ALA A 251 6.39 -11.26 -5.07
CA ALA A 251 6.47 -9.91 -4.56
C ALA A 251 5.15 -9.54 -3.87
N ASP A 252 5.21 -9.28 -2.58
CA ASP A 252 4.12 -8.62 -1.86
C ASP A 252 4.14 -7.12 -2.20
N PHE A 253 3.01 -6.57 -2.64
CA PHE A 253 2.96 -5.23 -3.23
C PHE A 253 2.30 -4.20 -2.32
N LEU A 254 2.73 -2.95 -2.49
CA LEU A 254 2.15 -1.78 -1.88
C LEU A 254 1.71 -0.79 -2.96
N VAL A 255 0.40 -0.54 -3.06
CA VAL A 255 -0.15 0.50 -3.94
C VAL A 255 -0.66 1.66 -3.10
N ALA A 256 0.03 2.81 -3.22
CA ALA A 256 -0.36 4.04 -2.55
C ALA A 256 -1.11 4.95 -3.53
N MET A 257 -2.37 5.27 -3.23
CA MET A 257 -3.24 6.07 -4.10
C MET A 257 -3.64 7.37 -3.43
N ALA A 258 -3.66 8.46 -4.20
CA ALA A 258 -3.86 9.80 -3.68
C ALA A 258 -5.32 10.30 -3.70
N THR A 259 -6.31 9.45 -3.98
CA THR A 259 -7.72 9.88 -4.10
C THR A 259 -8.69 9.02 -3.29
N VAL A 260 -9.48 9.64 -2.41
CA VAL A 260 -10.59 9.00 -1.67
C VAL A 260 -11.93 9.62 -2.08
N LYS A 261 -12.97 8.79 -2.03
CA LYS A 261 -14.36 9.13 -2.35
C LYS A 261 -14.85 10.34 -1.53
N LYS A 262 -15.61 11.23 -2.17
CA LYS A 262 -16.24 12.47 -1.63
C LYS A 262 -15.31 13.64 -1.29
N TYR A 263 -14.00 13.50 -1.43
CA TYR A 263 -13.05 14.58 -1.12
C TYR A 263 -12.21 14.93 -2.35
N GLN A 264 -12.24 16.20 -2.75
CA GLN A 264 -11.27 16.69 -3.74
C GLN A 264 -9.88 16.55 -3.13
N ALA A 265 -8.94 15.95 -3.88
CA ALA A 265 -7.53 16.07 -3.54
C ALA A 265 -7.17 17.55 -3.62
N THR A 266 -7.18 18.24 -2.49
CA THR A 266 -6.81 19.65 -2.43
C THR A 266 -5.31 19.72 -2.65
N ARG A 267 -4.93 20.20 -3.83
CA ARG A 267 -3.54 20.38 -4.20
C ARG A 267 -3.21 21.85 -4.14
N HIS A 268 -2.17 22.20 -3.38
CA HIS A 268 -1.60 23.52 -3.49
C HIS A 268 -0.81 23.59 -4.79
N ILE A 269 -0.98 24.67 -5.55
CA ILE A 269 -0.37 24.83 -6.87
C ILE A 269 1.17 24.81 -6.75
N GLU A 270 1.71 25.26 -5.62
CA GLU A 270 3.16 25.38 -5.38
C GLU A 270 3.71 24.24 -4.49
N ASP A 271 2.95 23.80 -3.48
CA ASP A 271 3.46 22.82 -2.50
C ASP A 271 3.11 21.37 -2.84
N GLY A 272 2.30 21.15 -3.88
CA GLY A 272 1.80 19.83 -4.23
C GLY A 272 0.63 19.39 -3.33
N SER A 273 0.37 18.09 -3.30
CA SER A 273 -0.74 17.50 -2.57
C SER A 273 -0.37 17.22 -1.11
N CYS A 274 -1.29 17.54 -0.20
CA CYS A 274 -1.05 17.37 1.23
C CYS A 274 -0.73 15.92 1.62
N PHE A 275 -1.30 14.94 0.91
CA PHE A 275 -1.00 13.53 1.10
C PHE A 275 0.43 13.19 0.73
N ILE A 276 0.88 13.51 -0.49
CA ILE A 276 2.23 13.15 -0.96
C ILE A 276 3.29 13.84 -0.11
N GLN A 277 3.10 15.11 0.23
CA GLN A 277 4.06 15.80 1.09
C GLN A 277 4.10 15.20 2.50
N SER A 278 2.95 14.82 3.07
CA SER A 278 2.91 14.10 4.35
C SER A 278 3.55 12.71 4.25
N LEU A 279 3.32 11.96 3.17
CA LEU A 279 3.95 10.66 2.93
C LEU A 279 5.46 10.78 2.86
N CYS A 280 5.98 11.69 2.04
CA CYS A 280 7.42 11.89 1.90
C CYS A 280 8.05 12.35 3.23
N LYS A 281 7.37 13.21 3.99
CA LYS A 281 7.80 13.61 5.33
C LYS A 281 7.88 12.41 6.28
N ARG A 282 6.82 11.60 6.36
CA ARG A 282 6.76 10.46 7.29
C ARG A 282 7.71 9.33 6.92
N LEU A 283 7.97 9.11 5.63
CA LEU A 283 9.04 8.21 5.18
C LEU A 283 10.42 8.72 5.65
N ARG A 284 10.72 10.01 5.52
CA ARG A 284 11.99 10.59 5.98
C ARG A 284 12.19 10.50 7.49
N GLU A 285 11.11 10.68 8.26
CA GLU A 285 11.17 10.63 9.72
C GLU A 285 11.17 9.20 10.26
N GLY A 286 10.36 8.31 9.68
CA GLY A 286 10.13 6.95 10.21
C GLY A 286 11.14 5.90 9.74
N CYS A 287 11.54 5.92 8.46
CA CYS A 287 12.43 4.90 7.92
C CYS A 287 13.80 4.81 8.64
N PRO A 288 14.48 5.91 9.02
CA PRO A 288 15.72 5.83 9.78
C PRO A 288 15.57 5.18 11.16
N GLY A 289 14.37 5.29 11.76
CA GLY A 289 14.03 4.67 13.04
C GLY A 289 13.60 3.21 12.92
N GLY A 290 13.48 2.68 11.69
CA GLY A 290 12.98 1.33 11.45
C GLY A 290 11.45 1.21 11.51
N ASP A 291 10.71 2.31 11.36
CA ASP A 291 9.24 2.28 11.35
C ASP A 291 8.75 1.42 10.17
N ASP A 292 7.76 0.56 10.45
CA ASP A 292 7.08 -0.22 9.43
C ASP A 292 6.22 0.68 8.52
N ILE A 293 6.12 0.32 7.23
CA ILE A 293 5.40 1.12 6.25
C ILE A 293 3.92 1.34 6.62
N MET A 294 3.28 0.40 7.30
CA MET A 294 1.89 0.55 7.73
C MET A 294 1.76 1.61 8.83
N GLU A 295 2.73 1.66 9.75
CA GLU A 295 2.79 2.72 10.77
C GLU A 295 3.02 4.09 10.13
N ILE A 296 3.91 4.17 9.15
CA ILE A 296 4.14 5.39 8.37
C ILE A 296 2.84 5.84 7.71
N LEU A 297 2.14 4.96 6.99
CA LEU A 297 0.87 5.27 6.34
C LEU A 297 -0.23 5.67 7.33
N TYR A 298 -0.27 5.06 8.52
CA TYR A 298 -1.17 5.47 9.59
C TYR A 298 -0.88 6.91 10.05
N ARG A 299 0.39 7.27 10.27
CA ARG A 299 0.79 8.63 10.64
C ARG A 299 0.46 9.64 9.52
N VAL A 300 0.59 9.25 8.25
CA VAL A 300 0.17 10.07 7.10
C VAL A 300 -1.33 10.34 7.13
N ASN A 301 -2.15 9.31 7.36
CA ASN A 301 -3.59 9.47 7.46
C ASN A 301 -3.97 10.42 8.60
N ASN A 302 -3.28 10.32 9.75
CA ASN A 302 -3.47 11.28 10.84
C ASN A 302 -3.09 12.71 10.41
N ASP A 303 -1.89 12.93 9.85
CA ASP A 303 -1.45 14.25 9.35
C ASP A 303 -2.46 14.88 8.39
N VAL A 304 -2.96 14.10 7.42
CA VAL A 304 -3.87 14.58 6.38
C VAL A 304 -5.26 14.87 6.96
N SER A 305 -5.73 14.07 7.92
CA SER A 305 -7.03 14.28 8.59
C SER A 305 -7.09 15.56 9.43
N GLN A 306 -5.96 16.01 9.98
CA GLN A 306 -5.87 17.21 10.82
C GLN A 306 -5.73 18.51 10.00
N LYS A 307 -5.43 18.42 8.71
CA LYS A 307 -5.29 19.60 7.84
C LYS A 307 -6.67 20.21 7.54
N LYS A 308 -6.96 21.35 8.16
CA LYS A 308 -8.13 22.19 7.86
C LYS A 308 -7.76 23.18 6.76
N PHE A 309 -8.45 23.14 5.62
CA PHE A 309 -8.33 24.17 4.58
C PHE A 309 -9.28 25.34 4.90
N PHE A 310 -8.73 26.55 5.02
CA PHE A 310 -9.52 27.78 5.07
C PHE A 310 -9.89 28.18 3.63
N GLY A 311 -10.97 27.60 3.11
CA GLY A 311 -11.65 28.07 1.90
C GLY A 311 -13.06 28.51 2.27
N SER A 312 -13.51 29.63 1.72
CA SER A 312 -14.85 30.18 1.93
C SER A 312 -15.94 29.12 1.72
N GLY A 313 -16.60 28.74 2.83
CA GLY A 313 -17.86 27.99 2.81
C GLY A 313 -17.79 26.48 2.58
N ALA A 314 -16.89 25.75 3.26
CA ALA A 314 -17.11 24.39 3.79
C ALA A 314 -15.77 23.80 4.26
N VAL A 315 -15.71 23.26 5.48
CA VAL A 315 -14.55 22.50 5.96
C VAL A 315 -14.42 21.23 5.13
N LYS A 316 -13.52 21.23 4.12
CA LYS A 316 -13.18 20.02 3.36
C LYS A 316 -12.00 19.34 4.06
N THR A 317 -12.24 18.22 4.73
CA THR A 317 -11.19 17.31 5.21
C THR A 317 -10.67 16.48 4.05
N GLN A 318 -9.37 16.32 3.90
CA GLN A 318 -8.83 15.32 2.97
C GLN A 318 -8.70 14.00 3.74
N MET A 319 -9.15 12.91 3.16
CA MET A 319 -8.85 11.55 3.63
C MET A 319 -8.06 10.87 2.53
N SER A 320 -7.02 10.14 2.90
CA SER A 320 -6.28 9.23 2.02
C SER A 320 -6.56 7.80 2.47
N GLU A 321 -6.88 6.92 1.53
CA GLU A 321 -6.91 5.49 1.75
C GLU A 321 -5.82 4.94 0.83
N ALA A 322 -4.71 4.49 1.43
CA ALA A 322 -3.86 3.52 0.73
C ALA A 322 -4.73 2.28 0.52
N LYS A 323 -4.99 1.91 -0.74
CA LYS A 323 -5.87 0.79 -1.08
C LYS A 323 -5.08 -0.28 -1.83
N LYS A 324 -5.25 -1.51 -1.31
CA LYS A 324 -4.56 -2.76 -1.63
C LYS A 324 -3.11 -2.80 -1.10
N VAL A 325 -3.00 -3.25 0.14
CA VAL A 325 -1.76 -3.72 0.77
C VAL A 325 -1.88 -5.23 0.87
N THR A 326 -0.99 -5.99 0.24
CA THR A 326 -0.97 -7.46 0.36
C THR A 326 0.18 -7.96 1.24
N LEU A 327 0.90 -7.04 1.90
CA LEU A 327 2.02 -7.36 2.78
C LEU A 327 1.64 -8.38 3.86
N ARG A 328 2.42 -9.46 3.92
CA ARG A 328 2.30 -10.57 4.87
C ARG A 328 3.33 -10.48 5.99
N ARG A 329 4.36 -9.64 5.84
CA ARG A 329 5.41 -9.37 6.84
C ARG A 329 5.59 -7.87 7.03
N LYS A 330 6.34 -7.48 8.06
CA LYS A 330 6.70 -6.05 8.25
C LYS A 330 7.57 -5.59 7.09
N LEU A 331 7.26 -4.45 6.50
CA LEU A 331 8.07 -3.84 5.44
C LEU A 331 8.74 -2.60 6.00
N VAL A 332 10.05 -2.72 6.26
CA VAL A 332 10.89 -1.63 6.76
C VAL A 332 11.85 -1.25 5.65
N PHE A 333 11.78 0.02 5.22
CA PHE A 333 12.76 0.54 4.26
C PHE A 333 13.96 1.10 5.00
N SER A 334 15.16 0.67 4.59
CA SER A 334 16.40 1.26 5.09
C SER A 334 16.92 2.31 4.11
N PRO A 335 17.20 3.54 4.56
CA PRO A 335 17.79 4.55 3.69
C PRO A 335 19.22 4.17 3.29
N CYS A 336 19.63 4.61 2.09
CA CYS A 336 21.02 4.50 1.67
C CYS A 336 21.93 5.30 2.63
N SER A 337 23.01 4.68 3.10
CA SER A 337 24.06 5.36 3.85
C SER A 337 24.64 6.49 2.99
N SER A 338 24.66 7.71 3.53
CA SER A 338 25.24 8.90 2.91
C SER A 338 26.73 8.75 2.62
#